data_AF-A0A534RRX2-F1
#
_entry.id   AF-A0A534RRX2-F1
#
_cell.length_a   1.000
_cell.length_b   1.000
_cell.length_c   1.000
_cell.angle_alpha   90.00
_cell.angle_beta   90.00
_cell.angle_gamma   90.00
#
_symmetry.space_group_name_H-M   'P 1'
#
loop_
_entity.id
_entity.type
_entity.pdbx_description
1 polymer ?
#
loop_
_entity_poly.entity_id
_entity_poly.type
_entity_poly.pdbx_seq_one_letter_code
_entity_poly.pdbx_strand_id
1 'polypeptide(L)'
;MRWTSKVAAVRRLPGGERISYGLRYRLDRASTIATVPVGYADGYSRLLSETGEVLIGGRRRRIAGMVTMDQLMVDCGDDPVAEGDDVVLMGRLGDEEITAEELASRIGTATYEVVCQVSERVPRRYEDPDAE
;
A
#
# COMPACT_ATOMS: atom_id res chain seq x y z
N MET A 1 14.80 5.72 4.50
CA MET A 1 13.44 6.30 4.48
C MET A 1 12.43 5.17 4.66
N ARG A 2 11.42 5.37 5.49
CA ARG A 2 10.26 4.48 5.60
C ARG A 2 9.02 5.27 5.23
N TRP A 3 8.16 4.74 4.37
CA TRP A 3 6.86 5.32 4.05
C TRP A 3 5.76 4.45 4.62
N THR A 4 5.08 4.99 5.62
CA THR A 4 4.00 4.32 6.33
C THR A 4 2.67 5.05 6.21
N SER A 5 1.59 4.31 6.39
CA SER A 5 0.24 4.82 6.58
C SER A 5 -0.48 3.93 7.60
N LYS A 6 -1.79 4.11 7.73
CA LYS A 6 -2.67 3.36 8.61
C LYS A 6 -3.84 2.81 7.80
N VAL A 7 -4.38 1.67 8.22
CA VAL A 7 -5.67 1.21 7.69
C VAL A 7 -6.76 2.18 8.14
N ALA A 8 -7.46 2.79 7.18
CA ALA A 8 -8.51 3.77 7.45
C ALA A 8 -9.90 3.14 7.55
N ALA A 9 -10.12 2.01 6.87
CA ALA A 9 -11.37 1.26 6.92
C ALA A 9 -11.12 -0.21 6.59
N VAL A 10 -11.94 -1.10 7.16
CA VAL A 10 -11.91 -2.54 6.83
C VAL A 10 -13.31 -3.02 6.47
N ARG A 11 -13.41 -3.81 5.40
CA ARG A 11 -14.66 -4.47 5.01
C ARG A 11 -14.42 -5.91 4.63
N ARG A 12 -15.25 -6.81 5.14
CA ARG A 12 -15.33 -8.19 4.66
C ARG A 12 -16.31 -8.26 3.49
N LEU A 13 -15.85 -8.71 2.33
CA LEU A 13 -16.64 -8.78 1.10
C LEU A 13 -16.76 -10.23 0.61
N PRO A 14 -17.88 -10.64 0.01
CA PRO A 14 -18.04 -11.96 -0.57
C PRO A 14 -17.21 -12.14 -1.85
N GLY A 15 -16.97 -13.39 -2.23
CA GLY A 15 -16.37 -13.71 -3.53
C GLY A 15 -17.26 -13.22 -4.68
N GLY A 16 -16.65 -12.80 -5.78
CA GLY A 16 -17.31 -12.24 -6.95
C GLY A 16 -17.42 -10.72 -6.97
N GLU A 17 -17.26 -10.06 -5.81
CA GLU A 17 -17.20 -8.60 -5.72
C GLU A 17 -16.03 -8.03 -6.52
N ARG A 18 -16.21 -6.78 -6.99
CA ARG A 18 -15.21 -6.09 -7.80
C ARG A 18 -14.77 -4.81 -7.11
N ILE A 19 -13.46 -4.61 -7.02
CA ILE A 19 -12.86 -3.59 -6.16
C ILE A 19 -12.28 -2.44 -7.01
N SER A 20 -12.43 -1.22 -6.48
CA SER A 20 -11.86 0.02 -7.03
C SER A 20 -12.41 0.37 -8.43
N TYR A 21 -11.85 1.43 -9.03
CA TYR A 21 -12.30 1.95 -10.33
C TYR A 21 -12.10 0.96 -11.46
N GLY A 22 -13.04 0.98 -12.41
CA GLY A 22 -13.03 0.09 -13.58
C GLY A 22 -13.32 -1.38 -13.26
N LEU A 23 -13.50 -1.74 -11.97
CA LEU A 23 -13.94 -3.06 -11.53
C LEU A 23 -13.06 -4.22 -12.07
N ARG A 24 -11.76 -3.93 -12.23
CA ARG A 24 -10.77 -4.84 -12.84
C ARG A 24 -10.33 -5.95 -11.90
N TYR A 25 -10.24 -5.67 -10.60
CA TYR A 25 -9.92 -6.66 -9.58
C TYR A 25 -11.20 -7.33 -9.08
N ARG A 26 -11.35 -8.63 -9.35
CA ARG A 26 -12.47 -9.46 -8.88
C ARG A 26 -11.99 -10.40 -7.79
N LEU A 27 -12.72 -10.47 -6.69
CA LEU A 27 -12.44 -11.42 -5.62
C LEU A 27 -12.80 -12.84 -6.03
N ASP A 28 -11.85 -13.77 -5.96
CA ASP A 28 -12.11 -15.19 -6.23
C ASP A 28 -12.82 -15.90 -5.07
N ARG A 29 -12.66 -15.36 -3.85
CA ARG A 29 -13.25 -15.85 -2.61
C ARG A 29 -13.63 -14.68 -1.72
N ALA A 30 -14.38 -14.95 -0.66
CA ALA A 30 -14.62 -13.93 0.35
C ALA A 30 -13.28 -13.42 0.92
N SER A 31 -13.13 -12.11 1.04
CA SER A 31 -11.88 -11.49 1.45
C SER A 31 -12.09 -10.24 2.29
N THR A 32 -11.14 -9.97 3.18
CA THR A 32 -11.02 -8.74 3.95
C THR A 32 -10.29 -7.71 3.11
N ILE A 33 -10.96 -6.59 2.81
CA ILE A 33 -10.40 -5.48 2.06
C ILE A 33 -10.12 -4.32 3.01
N ALA A 34 -8.85 -3.91 3.07
CA ALA A 34 -8.41 -2.76 3.83
C ALA A 34 -8.26 -1.55 2.90
N THR A 35 -8.80 -0.40 3.32
CA THR A 35 -8.59 0.89 2.63
C THR A 35 -7.45 1.63 3.30
N VAL A 36 -6.49 2.08 2.50
CA VAL A 36 -5.30 2.83 2.94
C VAL A 36 -5.37 4.23 2.35
N PRO A 37 -5.26 5.31 3.15
CA PRO A 37 -5.36 6.69 2.68
C PRO A 37 -4.04 7.17 2.09
N VAL A 38 -3.61 6.51 1.01
CA VAL A 38 -2.49 6.93 0.17
C VAL A 38 -2.87 6.70 -1.29
N GLY A 39 -2.60 7.67 -2.14
CA GLY A 39 -2.81 7.56 -3.57
C GLY A 39 -1.73 8.23 -4.40
N TYR A 40 -2.01 8.37 -5.70
CA TYR A 40 -1.04 8.94 -6.63
C TYR A 40 -0.78 10.44 -6.41
N ALA A 41 -1.67 11.17 -5.75
CA ALA A 41 -1.42 12.57 -5.38
C ALA A 41 -0.42 12.70 -4.22
N ASP A 42 -0.22 11.62 -3.45
CA ASP A 42 0.82 11.53 -2.42
C ASP A 42 2.17 11.08 -3.00
N GLY A 43 2.21 10.72 -4.29
CA GLY A 43 3.40 10.21 -4.98
C GLY A 43 3.43 8.70 -5.15
N TYR A 44 2.40 7.96 -4.71
CA TYR A 44 2.38 6.51 -4.85
C TYR A 44 1.90 6.13 -6.26
N SER A 45 2.84 5.72 -7.12
CA SER A 45 2.60 5.61 -8.57
C SER A 45 1.36 4.80 -8.92
N ARG A 46 0.53 5.35 -9.80
CA ARG A 46 -0.67 4.66 -10.33
C ARG A 46 -0.32 3.39 -11.10
N LEU A 47 0.91 3.27 -11.60
CA LEU A 47 1.40 2.06 -12.29
C LEU A 47 1.54 0.85 -11.37
N LEU A 48 1.52 1.05 -10.05
CA LEU A 48 1.46 -0.03 -9.05
C LEU A 48 0.05 -0.64 -8.91
N SER A 49 -0.95 -0.15 -9.65
CA SER A 49 -2.27 -0.77 -9.68
C SER A 49 -2.16 -2.25 -10.07
N GLU A 50 -2.79 -3.13 -9.30
CA GLU A 50 -2.82 -4.60 -9.48
C GLU A 50 -1.47 -5.34 -9.36
N THR A 51 -0.33 -4.64 -9.45
CA THR A 51 1.02 -5.23 -9.37
C THR A 51 1.74 -4.90 -8.07
N GLY A 52 1.36 -3.80 -7.41
CA GLY A 52 1.98 -3.34 -6.17
C GLY A 52 1.53 -4.16 -4.95
N GLU A 53 2.37 -4.12 -3.94
CA GLU A 53 2.15 -4.75 -2.65
C GLU A 53 2.42 -3.73 -1.54
N VAL A 54 1.83 -3.98 -0.37
CA VAL A 54 2.11 -3.27 0.89
C VAL A 54 2.30 -4.29 2.00
N LEU A 55 2.91 -3.89 3.12
CA LEU A 55 3.03 -4.75 4.30
C LEU A 55 1.97 -4.38 5.34
N ILE A 56 1.16 -5.36 5.75
CA ILE A 56 0.16 -5.23 6.83
C ILE A 56 0.21 -6.49 7.67
N GLY A 57 0.36 -6.35 8.99
CA GLY A 57 0.44 -7.49 9.92
C GLY A 57 1.63 -8.41 9.63
N GLY A 58 2.78 -7.86 9.24
CA GLY A 58 4.00 -8.61 8.94
C GLY A 58 3.94 -9.47 7.68
N ARG A 59 2.97 -9.21 6.78
CA ARG A 59 2.81 -9.96 5.52
C ARG A 59 2.70 -9.00 4.33
N ARG A 60 3.23 -9.43 3.18
CA ARG A 60 2.97 -8.80 1.88
C ARG A 60 1.51 -9.00 1.47
N ARG A 61 0.85 -7.91 1.09
CA ARG A 61 -0.55 -7.86 0.66
C ARG A 61 -0.64 -7.14 -0.67
N ARG A 62 -1.43 -7.68 -1.59
CA ARG A 62 -1.61 -7.09 -2.92
C ARG A 62 -2.57 -5.91 -2.91
N ILE A 63 -2.30 -4.93 -3.75
CA ILE A 63 -3.25 -3.87 -4.06
C ILE A 63 -4.44 -4.46 -4.83
N ALA A 64 -5.64 -4.27 -4.28
CA ALA A 64 -6.90 -4.72 -4.85
C ALA A 64 -7.45 -3.65 -5.81
N GLY A 65 -7.04 -3.74 -7.08
CA GLY A 65 -7.50 -2.85 -8.15
C GLY A 65 -6.61 -1.63 -8.34
N MET A 66 -7.21 -0.45 -8.47
CA MET A 66 -6.50 0.77 -8.85
C MET A 66 -6.02 1.57 -7.64
N VAL A 67 -4.79 2.08 -7.71
CA VAL A 67 -4.36 3.21 -6.88
C VAL A 67 -5.13 4.44 -7.34
N THR A 68 -5.89 5.06 -6.44
CA THR A 68 -6.70 6.26 -6.72
C THR A 68 -5.94 7.53 -6.31
N MET A 69 -6.60 8.69 -6.36
CA MET A 69 -5.94 9.97 -6.05
C MET A 69 -5.41 10.00 -4.63
N ASP A 70 -6.22 9.55 -3.66
CA ASP A 70 -5.96 9.71 -2.23
C ASP A 70 -6.04 8.38 -1.46
N GLN A 71 -6.42 7.29 -2.12
CA GLN A 71 -6.64 5.99 -1.48
C GLN A 71 -6.25 4.81 -2.37
N LEU A 72 -5.95 3.70 -1.74
CA LEU A 72 -5.85 2.39 -2.37
C LEU A 72 -6.51 1.32 -1.49
N MET A 73 -6.90 0.21 -2.11
CA MET A 73 -7.47 -0.95 -1.42
C MET A 73 -6.47 -2.09 -1.44
N VAL A 74 -6.48 -2.91 -0.39
CA VAL A 74 -5.54 -4.00 -0.18
C VAL A 74 -6.32 -5.27 0.15
N ASP A 75 -6.03 -6.34 -0.59
CA ASP A 75 -6.62 -7.66 -0.37
C ASP A 75 -5.86 -8.39 0.75
N CYS A 76 -6.52 -8.59 1.88
CA CYS A 76 -5.96 -9.21 3.07
C CYS A 76 -6.39 -10.68 3.26
N GLY A 77 -7.16 -11.24 2.33
CA GLY A 77 -7.66 -12.61 2.44
C GLY A 77 -8.51 -12.82 3.71
N ASP A 78 -8.24 -13.92 4.42
CA ASP A 78 -8.92 -14.28 5.67
C ASP A 78 -8.20 -13.77 6.92
N ASP A 79 -7.08 -13.07 6.75
CA ASP A 79 -6.30 -12.61 7.88
C ASP A 79 -7.00 -11.44 8.59
N PRO A 80 -6.88 -11.37 9.93
CA PRO A 80 -7.44 -10.27 10.69
C PRO A 80 -6.65 -8.99 10.39
N VAL A 81 -7.38 -7.95 10.00
CA VAL A 81 -6.88 -6.59 9.84
C VAL A 81 -7.92 -5.65 10.45
N ALA A 82 -7.46 -4.66 11.20
CA ALA A 82 -8.28 -3.67 11.87
C ALA A 82 -7.97 -2.25 11.40
N GLU A 83 -8.92 -1.34 11.60
CA GLU A 83 -8.67 0.09 11.46
C GLU A 83 -7.57 0.53 12.44
N GLY A 84 -6.62 1.34 11.96
CA GLY A 84 -5.46 1.77 12.73
C GLY A 84 -4.25 0.84 12.67
N ASP A 85 -4.35 -0.32 12.01
CA ASP A 85 -3.19 -1.17 11.76
C ASP A 85 -2.16 -0.45 10.89
N ASP A 86 -0.87 -0.69 11.17
CA ASP A 86 0.23 -0.12 10.41
C ASP A 86 0.31 -0.71 9.00
N VAL A 87 0.51 0.19 8.04
CA VAL A 87 0.76 -0.15 6.64
C VAL A 87 2.13 0.37 6.26
N VAL A 88 3.00 -0.50 5.75
CA VAL A 88 4.29 -0.08 5.17
C VAL A 88 4.20 -0.17 3.65
N LEU A 89 4.31 0.99 2.99
CA LEU A 89 4.32 1.10 1.53
C LEU A 89 5.74 0.94 0.97
N MET A 90 6.73 1.36 1.76
CA MET A 90 8.16 1.22 1.46
C MET A 90 8.94 1.18 2.79
N GLY A 91 9.80 0.18 2.94
CA GLY A 91 10.57 -0.13 4.15
C GLY A 91 10.24 -1.53 4.70
N ARG A 92 10.69 -1.80 5.92
CA ARG A 92 10.62 -3.12 6.56
C ARG A 92 9.47 -3.21 7.59
N LEU A 93 8.86 -4.38 7.70
CA LEU A 93 7.92 -4.77 8.76
C LEU A 93 8.13 -6.25 9.11
N GLY A 94 8.75 -6.52 10.26
CA GLY A 94 9.19 -7.88 10.60
C GLY A 94 10.26 -8.36 9.63
N ASP A 95 10.09 -9.58 9.10
CA ASP A 95 11.01 -10.19 8.13
C ASP A 95 10.71 -9.79 6.67
N GLU A 96 9.63 -9.05 6.44
CA GLU A 96 9.24 -8.57 5.11
C GLU A 96 9.73 -7.14 4.87
N GLU A 97 10.13 -6.84 3.63
CA GLU A 97 10.62 -5.53 3.24
C GLU A 97 10.19 -5.20 1.81
N ILE A 98 9.74 -3.97 1.58
CA ILE A 98 9.48 -3.43 0.23
C ILE A 98 10.48 -2.29 -0.01
N THR A 99 11.42 -2.48 -0.93
CA THR A 99 12.46 -1.49 -1.20
C THR A 99 12.03 -0.49 -2.28
N ALA A 100 12.68 0.67 -2.32
CA ALA A 100 12.49 1.64 -3.41
C ALA A 100 12.89 1.05 -4.77
N GLU A 101 13.91 0.19 -4.81
CA GLU A 101 14.35 -0.52 -6.01
C GLU A 101 13.28 -1.49 -6.53
N GLU A 102 12.62 -2.22 -5.62
CA GLU A 102 11.51 -3.09 -5.98
C GLU A 102 10.35 -2.31 -6.61
N LEU A 103 9.95 -1.20 -5.98
CA LEU A 103 8.90 -0.33 -6.51
C LEU A 103 9.28 0.23 -7.89
N ALA A 104 10.53 0.66 -8.04
CA ALA A 104 11.05 1.21 -9.29
C ALA A 104 11.03 0.17 -10.42
N SER A 105 11.46 -1.07 -10.12
CA SER A 105 11.41 -2.20 -11.05
C SER A 105 9.97 -2.49 -11.52
N ARG A 106 8.99 -2.49 -10.60
CA ARG A 106 7.58 -2.76 -10.92
C ARG A 106 6.95 -1.72 -11.86
N ILE A 107 7.40 -0.47 -11.79
CA ILE A 107 6.86 0.63 -12.62
C ILE A 107 7.78 1.05 -13.77
N GLY A 108 8.91 0.35 -13.95
CA GLY A 108 9.85 0.60 -15.05
C GLY A 108 10.60 1.92 -14.94
N THR A 109 11.04 2.30 -13.74
CA THR A 109 11.81 3.54 -13.50
C THR A 109 13.04 3.31 -12.61
N ALA A 110 13.77 4.39 -12.29
CA ALA A 110 14.90 4.42 -11.36
C ALA A 110 14.45 4.65 -9.91
N THR A 111 15.20 4.09 -8.96
CA THR A 111 14.99 4.23 -7.50
C THR A 111 14.84 5.69 -7.05
N TYR A 112 15.59 6.61 -7.67
CA TYR A 112 15.52 8.05 -7.36
C TYR A 112 14.16 8.66 -7.69
N GLU A 113 13.49 8.22 -8.76
CA GLU A 113 12.16 8.73 -9.09
C GLU A 113 11.13 8.31 -8.05
N VAL A 114 11.22 7.08 -7.53
CA VAL A 114 10.31 6.59 -6.47
C VAL A 114 10.40 7.45 -5.22
N VAL A 115 11.61 7.74 -4.73
CA VAL A 115 11.79 8.52 -3.50
C VAL A 115 11.49 10.00 -3.70
N CYS A 116 11.79 10.57 -4.88
CA CYS A 116 11.54 11.97 -5.19
C CYS A 116 10.05 12.26 -5.50
N GLN A 117 9.27 11.26 -5.94
CA GLN A 117 7.85 11.44 -6.23
C GLN A 117 6.98 11.64 -4.98
N VAL A 118 7.47 11.28 -3.79
CA VAL A 118 6.71 11.48 -2.54
C VAL A 118 6.37 12.96 -2.40
N SER A 119 5.09 13.28 -2.49
CA SER A 119 4.66 14.67 -2.65
C SER A 119 4.69 15.42 -1.33
N GLU A 120 4.64 16.76 -1.37
CA GLU A 120 4.64 17.63 -0.19
C GLU A 120 3.46 17.37 0.77
N ARG A 121 2.37 16.73 0.30
CA ARG A 121 1.22 16.34 1.14
C ARG A 121 1.58 15.34 2.23
N VAL A 122 2.65 14.55 2.01
CA VAL A 122 3.09 13.53 2.96
C VAL A 122 3.96 14.17 4.04
N PRO A 123 3.58 14.19 5.33
CA PRO A 123 4.43 14.76 6.37
C PRO A 123 5.72 13.95 6.54
N ARG A 124 6.85 14.64 6.72
CA ARG A 124 8.15 14.02 7.00
C ARG A 124 8.40 14.04 8.50
N ARG A 125 8.80 12.89 9.05
CA ARG A 125 9.31 12.76 10.41
C ARG A 125 10.77 12.34 10.32
N TYR A 126 11.62 13.03 11.06
CA TYR A 126 13.04 12.74 11.15
C TYR A 126 13.28 12.03 12.48
N GLU A 127 13.81 10.83 12.40
CA GLU A 127 14.24 10.06 13.56
C GLU A 127 15.74 10.29 13.72
N ASP A 128 16.15 10.74 14.89
CA ASP A 128 17.55 10.84 15.23
C ASP A 128 18.05 9.42 15.56
N PRO A 129 18.99 8.87 14.78
CA PRO A 129 19.50 7.53 15.03
C PRO A 129 20.23 7.41 16.38
N ASP A 130 20.60 8.53 17.01
CA ASP A 130 21.34 8.59 18.27
C ASP A 130 20.49 9.06 19.46
N ALA A 131 19.17 9.29 19.28
CA ALA A 131 18.27 9.64 20.38
C ALA A 131 17.75 8.38 21.09
N GLU A 132 18.24 8.14 22.31
CA GLU A 132 17.70 7.17 23.28
C GLU A 132 16.25 7.49 23.71
#